data_AF-A0A969L7H3-F1
#
_entry.id   AF-A0A969L7H3-F1
#
_cell.length_a   1.000
_cell.length_b   1.000
_cell.length_c   1.000
_cell.angle_alpha   90.00
_cell.angle_beta   90.00
_cell.angle_gamma   90.00
#
_symmetry.space_group_name_H-M   'P 1'
#
loop_
_entity.id
_entity.type
_entity.pdbx_description
1 polymer ?
#
loop_
_entity_poly.entity_id
_entity_poly.type
_entity_poly.pdbx_seq_one_letter_code
_entity_poly.pdbx_strand_id
1 'polypeptide(L)'
;MRQDLQVEATELGDLKDVFQNHYLNQINRLSEADRLPARRLIEEGLIYAEDQRRVSLYEKQIYNQYNVKPEVLRQLVDTHLLRAEPDPRGGLNYEISHDTLVAPILKAYETRATDEQLRQARQQEAERQRITRETEQKAERERRKRRERAFLIMFSLIALGLAAWAIWSAHDAKMKEREAIAAKKFAESETKRAEREKLKANQEEKKAKLAKQQAFIAADSARVAQQRAEFQKERADRQAEIADSLRLVANIQKDSAVYNTDKAKIAAEIAKQQQQIALKERNAARIERQKADVERNRADSLARIFLARTLALKSQELTLDDQRALLAAQSFQFNQHGNPYEPDVFDALIRAYEKLYPAGSFIGSLNASIRSMLASPQSKHRIYTASSDGQVRGWDSTQVDFGGYIPQSAQNPQTGSDFSIHRSYVQSPSGKTRLVAGEGPQVYLLNEKGQITDSLVTDAFKIKQLLLLDDQTFLSLENEGRIVRTEWPGELRKSRESGQVTRNILLEKKESKNQRLQPEQPAANALPGRCRR
;
A
#
# COMPACT_ATOMS: atom_id res chain seq x y z
N MET A 1 -50.53 -12.52 -4.42
CA MET A 1 -49.72 -11.39 -3.92
C MET A 1 -48.72 -11.94 -2.92
N ARG A 2 -47.45 -12.09 -3.32
CA ARG A 2 -46.34 -12.27 -2.37
C ARG A 2 -45.90 -10.86 -1.99
N GLN A 3 -46.06 -10.50 -0.72
CA GLN A 3 -45.43 -9.30 -0.19
C GLN A 3 -43.96 -9.64 0.04
N ASP A 4 -43.10 -9.12 -0.83
CA ASP A 4 -41.66 -9.13 -0.60
C ASP A 4 -41.39 -8.20 0.57
N LEU A 5 -41.10 -8.77 1.75
CA LEU A 5 -40.57 -8.02 2.88
C LEU A 5 -39.17 -7.54 2.49
N GLN A 6 -39.08 -6.27 2.07
CA GLN A 6 -37.81 -5.57 1.95
C GLN A 6 -37.42 -5.07 3.34
N VAL A 7 -36.44 -5.71 3.95
CA VAL A 7 -35.82 -5.25 5.21
C VAL A 7 -34.71 -4.27 4.83
N GLU A 8 -34.80 -3.02 5.29
CA GLU A 8 -33.74 -2.03 5.07
C GLU A 8 -32.51 -2.35 5.93
N ALA A 9 -31.31 -2.12 5.40
CA ALA A 9 -30.04 -2.45 6.06
C ALA A 9 -29.81 -1.70 7.41
N THR A 10 -30.61 -0.66 7.67
CA THR A 10 -30.63 0.12 8.92
C THR A 10 -31.46 -0.52 10.03
N GLU A 11 -32.33 -1.49 9.73
CA GLU A 11 -33.12 -2.25 10.72
C GLU A 11 -32.36 -3.46 11.28
N LEU A 12 -31.33 -3.92 10.56
CA LEU A 12 -30.33 -4.85 11.05
C LEU A 12 -29.28 -4.01 11.80
N GLY A 13 -29.33 -3.98 13.13
CA GLY A 13 -28.28 -3.34 13.95
C GLY A 13 -26.87 -3.80 13.56
N ASP A 14 -25.82 -3.09 14.01
CA ASP A 14 -24.44 -3.38 13.59
C ASP A 14 -24.15 -4.89 13.69
N LEU A 15 -23.86 -5.52 12.54
CA LEU A 15 -23.59 -6.95 12.42
C LEU A 15 -22.52 -7.41 13.43
N LYS A 16 -21.62 -6.51 13.84
CA LYS A 16 -20.61 -6.77 14.87
C LYS A 16 -21.21 -7.02 16.26
N ASP A 17 -22.27 -6.31 16.62
CA ASP A 17 -22.95 -6.47 17.90
C ASP A 17 -23.74 -7.79 17.95
N VAL A 18 -24.23 -8.28 16.81
CA VAL A 18 -24.93 -9.57 16.71
C VAL A 18 -24.01 -10.73 17.08
N PHE A 19 -22.78 -10.76 16.56
CA PHE A 19 -21.81 -11.82 16.88
C PHE A 19 -21.28 -11.72 18.32
N GLN A 20 -21.08 -10.50 18.82
CA GLN A 20 -20.69 -10.28 20.22
C GLN A 20 -21.79 -10.76 21.18
N ASN A 21 -23.04 -10.39 20.92
CA ASN A 21 -24.19 -10.82 21.72
C ASN A 21 -24.40 -12.33 21.60
N HIS A 22 -24.20 -12.91 20.41
CA HIS A 22 -24.25 -14.35 20.22
C HIS A 22 -23.25 -15.06 21.13
N TYR A 23 -21.97 -14.69 21.11
CA TYR A 23 -20.94 -15.26 21.98
C TYR A 23 -21.32 -15.16 23.47
N LEU A 24 -21.64 -13.94 23.94
CA LEU A 24 -21.96 -13.71 25.35
C LEU A 24 -23.21 -14.49 25.79
N ASN A 25 -24.23 -14.57 24.95
CA ASN A 25 -25.45 -15.32 25.25
C ASN A 25 -25.18 -16.82 25.35
N GLN A 26 -24.35 -17.39 24.48
CA GLN A 26 -24.00 -18.81 24.56
C GLN A 26 -23.16 -19.11 25.82
N ILE A 27 -22.20 -18.24 26.16
CA ILE A 27 -21.44 -18.37 27.41
C ILE A 27 -22.36 -18.27 28.63
N ASN A 28 -23.33 -17.36 28.64
CA ASN A 28 -24.24 -17.17 29.76
C ASN A 28 -25.23 -18.33 29.97
N ARG A 29 -25.43 -19.18 28.95
CA ARG A 29 -26.22 -20.43 29.08
C ARG A 29 -25.49 -21.51 29.88
N LEU A 30 -24.17 -21.41 30.04
CA LEU A 30 -23.39 -22.31 30.90
C LEU A 30 -23.62 -22.01 32.38
N SER A 31 -23.37 -23.00 33.23
CA SER A 31 -23.41 -22.86 34.69
C SER A 31 -22.39 -21.82 35.17
N GLU A 32 -22.66 -21.13 36.28
CA GLU A 32 -21.74 -20.09 36.80
C GLU A 32 -20.34 -20.64 37.08
N ALA A 33 -20.23 -21.89 37.50
CA ALA A 33 -18.95 -22.55 37.77
C ALA A 33 -18.16 -22.84 36.48
N ASP A 34 -18.86 -23.15 35.38
CA ASP A 34 -18.23 -23.55 34.11
C ASP A 34 -18.02 -22.36 33.14
N ARG A 35 -18.67 -21.21 33.38
CA ARG A 35 -18.52 -19.98 32.57
C ARG A 35 -17.08 -19.50 32.48
N LEU A 36 -16.40 -19.35 33.61
CA LEU A 36 -15.03 -18.81 33.62
C LEU A 36 -14.03 -19.77 32.93
N PRO A 37 -14.02 -21.09 33.23
CA PRO A 37 -13.23 -22.08 32.49
C PRO A 37 -13.48 -22.03 30.97
N ALA A 38 -14.76 -22.01 30.55
CA ALA A 38 -15.12 -21.96 29.14
C ALA A 38 -14.67 -20.66 28.45
N ARG A 39 -14.82 -19.51 29.14
CA ARG A 39 -14.32 -18.22 28.65
C ARG A 39 -12.81 -18.24 28.50
N ARG A 40 -12.05 -18.76 29.46
CA ARG A 40 -10.59 -18.86 29.36
C ARG A 40 -10.16 -19.77 28.21
N LEU A 41 -10.83 -20.91 28.01
CA LEU A 41 -10.57 -21.77 26.85
C LEU A 41 -10.77 -21.01 25.53
N ILE A 42 -11.92 -20.36 25.36
CA ILE A 42 -12.30 -19.74 24.08
C ILE A 42 -11.52 -18.44 23.83
N GLU A 43 -11.35 -17.62 24.86
CA GLU A 43 -10.68 -16.31 24.78
C GLU A 43 -9.15 -16.41 24.77
N GLU A 44 -8.56 -17.36 25.51
CA GLU A 44 -7.10 -17.45 25.70
C GLU A 44 -6.48 -18.69 25.03
N GLY A 45 -7.25 -19.74 24.76
CA GLY A 45 -6.71 -21.01 24.25
C GLY A 45 -6.95 -21.27 22.77
N LEU A 46 -8.14 -20.94 22.29
CA LEU A 46 -8.56 -21.23 20.91
C LEU A 46 -8.32 -20.06 19.94
N ILE A 47 -7.73 -18.96 20.41
CA ILE A 47 -7.34 -17.81 19.62
C ILE A 47 -5.88 -17.45 19.90
N TYR A 48 -5.08 -17.35 18.87
CA TYR A 48 -3.77 -16.73 18.94
C TYR A 48 -3.92 -15.22 18.77
N ALA A 49 -3.86 -14.48 19.89
CA ALA A 49 -4.22 -13.06 19.93
C ALA A 49 -3.34 -12.16 19.04
N GLU A 50 -2.06 -12.50 18.84
CA GLU A 50 -1.12 -11.70 18.04
C GLU A 50 -1.49 -11.69 16.55
N ASP A 51 -1.94 -12.83 16.01
CA ASP A 51 -2.31 -12.98 14.60
C ASP A 51 -3.83 -12.98 14.36
N GLN A 52 -4.64 -12.89 15.42
CA GLN A 52 -6.10 -13.06 15.39
C GLN A 52 -6.53 -14.34 14.66
N ARG A 53 -5.78 -15.43 14.86
CA ARG A 53 -6.02 -16.72 14.21
C ARG A 53 -6.66 -17.70 15.15
N ARG A 54 -7.55 -18.54 14.62
CA ARG A 54 -8.10 -19.69 15.35
C ARG A 54 -7.04 -20.74 15.57
N VAL A 55 -7.08 -21.38 16.73
CA VAL A 55 -6.18 -22.45 17.14
C VAL A 55 -7.02 -23.67 17.46
N SER A 56 -6.62 -24.81 16.90
CA SER A 56 -7.20 -26.11 17.25
C SER A 56 -6.47 -26.69 18.46
N LEU A 57 -7.22 -27.07 19.50
CA LEU A 57 -6.66 -27.71 20.69
C LEU A 57 -7.22 -29.12 20.88
N TYR A 58 -6.33 -30.04 21.26
CA TYR A 58 -6.69 -31.42 21.56
C TYR A 58 -7.43 -31.54 22.91
N GLU A 59 -8.45 -32.39 22.98
CA GLU A 59 -9.37 -32.51 24.12
C GLU A 59 -8.66 -32.71 25.48
N LYS A 60 -7.59 -33.51 25.54
CA LYS A 60 -6.86 -33.74 26.80
C LYS A 60 -6.11 -32.50 27.28
N GLN A 61 -5.64 -31.66 26.35
CA GLN A 61 -4.98 -30.40 26.70
C GLN A 61 -6.01 -29.42 27.28
N ILE A 62 -7.21 -29.39 26.71
CA ILE A 62 -8.32 -28.56 27.20
C ILE A 62 -8.67 -28.94 28.65
N TYR A 63 -8.76 -30.24 28.94
CA TYR A 63 -9.07 -30.73 30.29
C TYR A 63 -7.99 -30.32 31.30
N ASN A 64 -6.71 -30.47 30.94
CA ASN A 64 -5.61 -30.22 31.87
C ASN A 64 -5.33 -28.73 32.10
N GLN A 65 -5.43 -27.90 31.06
CA GLN A 65 -4.98 -26.51 31.11
C GLN A 65 -6.11 -25.54 31.47
N TYR A 66 -7.34 -25.81 31.00
CA TYR A 66 -8.48 -24.92 31.17
C TYR A 66 -9.54 -25.47 32.13
N ASN A 67 -9.39 -26.71 32.59
CA ASN A 67 -10.30 -27.37 33.54
C ASN A 67 -11.77 -27.37 33.07
N VAL A 68 -11.98 -27.51 31.77
CA VAL A 68 -13.31 -27.56 31.15
C VAL A 68 -13.79 -29.01 31.10
N LYS A 69 -15.00 -29.29 31.58
CA LYS A 69 -15.55 -30.65 31.58
C LYS A 69 -15.96 -31.11 30.16
N PRO A 70 -15.94 -32.42 29.85
CA PRO A 70 -16.38 -32.93 28.56
C PRO A 70 -17.82 -32.53 28.19
N GLU A 71 -18.71 -32.44 29.18
CA GLU A 71 -20.12 -32.02 28.99
C GLU A 71 -20.22 -30.57 28.51
N VAL A 72 -19.37 -29.69 29.02
CA VAL A 72 -19.30 -28.28 28.65
C VAL A 72 -18.77 -28.14 27.21
N LEU A 73 -17.78 -28.94 26.82
CA LEU A 73 -17.30 -28.96 25.44
C LEU A 73 -18.38 -29.40 24.45
N ARG A 74 -19.19 -30.42 24.80
CA ARG A 74 -20.33 -30.83 23.97
C ARG A 74 -21.33 -29.70 23.82
N GLN A 75 -21.71 -29.03 24.91
CA GLN A 75 -22.60 -27.87 24.87
C GLN A 75 -22.05 -26.72 24.01
N LEU A 76 -20.74 -26.47 24.07
CA LEU A 76 -20.09 -25.44 23.24
C LEU A 76 -20.07 -25.81 21.75
N VAL A 77 -20.01 -27.09 21.41
CA VAL A 77 -20.16 -27.57 20.03
C VAL A 77 -21.62 -27.48 19.57
N ASP A 78 -22.57 -27.92 20.40
CA ASP A 78 -24.00 -27.87 20.08
C ASP A 78 -24.51 -26.44 19.85
N THR A 79 -23.94 -25.47 20.60
CA THR A 79 -24.23 -24.04 20.44
C THR A 79 -23.51 -23.38 19.27
N HIS A 80 -22.77 -24.15 18.47
CA HIS A 80 -21.99 -23.70 17.30
C HIS A 80 -20.90 -22.67 17.63
N LEU A 81 -20.49 -22.52 18.90
CA LEU A 81 -19.30 -21.75 19.25
C LEU A 81 -18.02 -22.50 18.85
N LEU A 82 -18.03 -23.81 19.05
CA LEU A 82 -16.92 -24.70 18.73
C LEU A 82 -17.29 -25.69 17.64
N ARG A 83 -16.28 -26.12 16.90
CA ARG A 83 -16.31 -27.24 15.98
C ARG A 83 -15.37 -28.32 16.49
N ALA A 84 -15.81 -29.58 16.45
CA ALA A 84 -14.99 -30.73 16.78
C ALA A 84 -14.55 -31.44 15.48
N GLU A 85 -13.25 -31.69 15.35
CA GLU A 85 -12.67 -32.46 14.25
C GLU A 85 -11.96 -33.71 14.80
N PRO A 86 -12.14 -34.89 14.17
CA PRO A 86 -11.45 -36.11 14.58
C PRO A 86 -9.96 -36.03 14.26
N ASP A 87 -9.11 -36.34 15.24
CA ASP A 87 -7.67 -36.42 15.03
C ASP A 87 -7.30 -37.78 14.40
N PRO A 88 -6.46 -37.82 13.34
CA PRO A 88 -5.95 -39.07 12.75
C PRO A 88 -5.28 -40.03 13.75
N ARG A 89 -4.79 -39.53 14.90
CA ARG A 89 -4.15 -40.32 15.97
C ARG A 89 -5.12 -40.72 17.09
N GLY A 90 -6.40 -40.36 16.97
CA GLY A 90 -7.47 -40.67 17.92
C GLY A 90 -7.79 -39.51 18.87
N GLY A 91 -9.08 -39.31 19.14
CA GLY A 91 -9.62 -38.22 19.96
C GLY A 91 -10.15 -37.04 19.14
N LEU A 92 -10.53 -35.95 19.81
CA LEU A 92 -11.13 -34.77 19.21
C LEU A 92 -10.24 -33.53 19.35
N ASN A 93 -10.12 -32.78 18.26
CA ASN A 93 -9.59 -31.42 18.25
C ASN A 93 -10.75 -30.43 18.21
N TYR A 94 -10.68 -29.40 19.03
CA TYR A 94 -11.69 -28.35 19.11
C TYR A 94 -11.13 -27.05 18.58
N GLU A 95 -11.92 -26.35 17.76
CA GLU A 95 -11.61 -25.04 17.19
C GLU A 95 -12.85 -24.14 17.25
N ILE A 96 -12.69 -22.83 17.17
CA ILE A 96 -13.82 -21.91 16.96
C ILE A 96 -14.46 -22.14 15.59
N SER A 97 -15.79 -22.19 15.55
CA SER A 97 -16.54 -22.56 14.34
C SER A 97 -16.34 -21.61 13.15
N HIS A 98 -16.27 -20.30 13.39
CA HIS A 98 -16.18 -19.29 12.33
C HIS A 98 -15.23 -18.14 12.66
N ASP A 99 -14.53 -17.63 11.65
CA ASP A 99 -13.63 -16.47 11.78
C ASP A 99 -14.35 -15.20 12.24
N THR A 100 -15.63 -15.05 11.92
CA THR A 100 -16.45 -13.89 12.34
C THR A 100 -16.63 -13.79 13.85
N LEU A 101 -16.41 -14.88 14.60
CA LEU A 101 -16.47 -14.90 16.07
C LEU A 101 -15.17 -14.42 16.74
N VAL A 102 -14.04 -14.42 16.03
CA VAL A 102 -12.71 -14.13 16.62
C VAL A 102 -12.64 -12.71 17.18
N ALA A 103 -13.00 -11.71 16.37
CA ALA A 103 -12.92 -10.30 16.80
C ALA A 103 -13.87 -9.98 17.98
N PRO A 104 -15.14 -10.44 17.99
CA PRO A 104 -16.02 -10.30 19.16
C PRO A 104 -15.50 -10.99 20.43
N ILE A 105 -14.90 -12.18 20.31
CA ILE A 105 -14.32 -12.91 21.46
C ILE A 105 -13.13 -12.14 22.03
N LEU A 106 -12.24 -11.61 21.20
CA LEU A 106 -11.10 -10.79 21.64
C LEU A 106 -11.56 -9.50 22.35
N LYS A 107 -12.62 -8.85 21.88
CA LYS A 107 -13.21 -7.69 22.57
C LYS A 107 -13.76 -8.06 23.95
N ALA A 108 -14.40 -9.22 24.07
CA ALA A 108 -14.90 -9.74 25.35
C ALA A 108 -13.75 -10.11 26.32
N TYR A 109 -12.63 -10.62 25.78
CA TYR A 109 -11.39 -10.86 26.51
C TYR A 109 -10.81 -9.56 27.09
N GLU A 110 -10.64 -8.52 26.26
CA GLU A 110 -10.12 -7.22 26.71
C GLU A 110 -10.97 -6.61 27.82
N THR A 111 -12.29 -6.66 27.68
CA THR A 111 -13.23 -6.16 28.68
C THR A 111 -13.08 -6.92 30.01
N ARG A 112 -12.90 -8.24 29.98
CA ARG A 112 -12.67 -9.03 31.20
C ARG A 112 -11.29 -8.77 31.79
N ALA A 113 -10.24 -8.74 30.97
CA ALA A 113 -8.87 -8.54 31.41
C ALA A 113 -8.70 -7.18 32.11
N THR A 114 -9.30 -6.12 31.56
CA THR A 114 -9.32 -4.80 32.18
C THR A 114 -10.07 -4.79 33.51
N ASP A 115 -11.23 -5.44 33.60
CA ASP A 115 -11.98 -5.59 34.85
C ASP A 115 -11.20 -6.38 35.93
N GLU A 116 -10.52 -7.46 35.55
CA GLU A 116 -9.68 -8.26 36.44
C GLU A 116 -8.47 -7.46 36.95
N GLN A 117 -7.80 -6.72 36.07
CA GLN A 117 -6.70 -5.82 36.43
C GLN A 117 -7.17 -4.73 37.40
N LEU A 118 -8.34 -4.13 37.16
CA LEU A 118 -8.90 -3.12 38.05
C LEU A 118 -9.24 -3.69 39.43
N ARG A 119 -9.76 -4.93 39.49
CA ARG A 119 -10.03 -5.63 40.77
C ARG A 119 -8.74 -5.96 41.51
N GLN A 120 -7.71 -6.44 40.81
CA GLN A 120 -6.40 -6.73 41.42
C GLN A 120 -5.72 -5.46 41.93
N ALA A 121 -5.75 -4.36 41.17
CA ALA A 121 -5.21 -3.07 41.60
C ALA A 121 -5.90 -2.57 42.88
N ARG A 122 -7.24 -2.63 42.94
CA ARG A 122 -8.00 -2.28 44.15
C ARG A 122 -7.66 -3.16 45.35
N GLN A 123 -7.44 -4.46 45.15
CA GLN A 123 -7.03 -5.37 46.22
C GLN A 123 -5.62 -5.07 46.72
N GLN A 124 -4.67 -4.83 45.83
CA GLN A 124 -3.31 -4.45 46.19
C GLN A 124 -3.24 -3.11 46.92
N GLU A 125 -4.05 -2.13 46.50
CA GLU A 125 -4.18 -0.85 47.21
C GLU A 125 -4.76 -1.05 48.62
N ALA A 126 -5.81 -1.86 48.77
CA ALA A 126 -6.40 -2.17 50.07
C ALA A 126 -5.41 -2.91 50.99
N GLU A 127 -4.61 -3.83 50.45
CA GLU A 127 -3.58 -4.55 51.21
C GLU A 127 -2.43 -3.63 51.62
N ARG A 128 -1.95 -2.77 50.72
CA ARG A 128 -0.95 -1.74 51.03
C ARG A 128 -1.43 -0.81 52.14
N GLN A 129 -2.70 -0.38 52.10
CA GLN A 129 -3.30 0.45 53.15
C GLN A 129 -3.43 -0.30 54.49
N ARG A 130 -3.62 -1.61 54.50
CA ARG A 130 -3.62 -2.41 55.74
C ARG A 130 -2.21 -2.50 56.33
N ILE A 131 -1.22 -2.78 55.50
CA ILE A 131 0.18 -2.90 55.93
C ILE A 131 0.69 -1.57 56.49
N THR A 132 0.43 -0.43 55.82
CA THR A 132 0.86 0.88 56.33
C THR A 132 0.25 1.19 57.69
N ARG A 133 -1.06 1.00 57.86
CA ARG A 133 -1.74 1.18 59.16
C ARG A 133 -1.17 0.28 60.27
N GLU A 134 -0.84 -0.97 59.96
CA GLU A 134 -0.21 -1.87 60.93
C GLU A 134 1.21 -1.44 61.31
N THR A 135 2.00 -0.95 60.35
CA THR A 135 3.37 -0.47 60.62
C THR A 135 3.37 0.80 61.47
N GLU A 136 2.45 1.73 61.21
CA GLU A 136 2.28 2.96 61.98
C GLU A 136 1.88 2.67 63.43
N GLN A 137 0.91 1.78 63.64
CA GLN A 137 0.49 1.36 64.98
C GLN A 137 1.61 0.66 65.78
N LYS A 138 2.45 -0.13 65.11
CA LYS A 138 3.62 -0.77 65.75
C LYS A 138 4.68 0.27 66.14
N ALA A 139 4.94 1.26 65.29
CA ALA A 139 5.90 2.32 65.57
C ALA A 139 5.48 3.22 66.75
N GLU A 140 4.19 3.52 66.89
CA GLU A 140 3.67 4.30 68.02
C GLU A 140 3.79 3.56 69.36
N ARG A 141 3.50 2.25 69.39
CA ARG A 141 3.63 1.42 70.59
C ARG A 141 5.06 1.38 71.11
N GLU A 142 6.04 1.29 70.23
CA GLU A 142 7.47 1.32 70.60
C GLU A 142 7.91 2.69 71.13
N ARG A 143 7.40 3.79 70.55
CA ARG A 143 7.68 5.15 71.05
C ARG A 143 7.12 5.41 72.44
N ARG A 144 6.02 4.75 72.83
CA ARG A 144 5.45 4.86 74.19
C ARG A 144 6.31 4.14 75.24
N LYS A 145 6.73 2.91 74.95
CA LYS A 145 7.58 2.11 75.85
C LYS A 145 8.95 2.74 76.12
N ARG A 146 9.53 3.43 75.13
CA ARG A 146 10.82 4.12 75.30
C ARG A 146 10.75 5.29 76.30
N ARG A 147 9.62 6.01 76.35
CA ARG A 147 9.43 7.12 77.30
C ARG A 147 9.31 6.61 78.73
N GLU A 148 8.57 5.53 78.95
CA GLU A 148 8.36 4.95 80.29
C GLU A 148 9.65 4.41 80.91
N ARG A 149 10.53 3.78 80.12
CA ARG A 149 11.84 3.28 80.60
C ARG A 149 12.81 4.40 80.97
N ALA A 150 12.77 5.53 80.26
CA ALA A 150 13.62 6.67 80.55
C ALA A 150 13.27 7.33 81.90
N PHE A 151 11.97 7.40 82.25
CA PHE A 151 11.51 7.95 83.52
C PHE A 151 11.93 7.10 84.74
N LEU A 152 11.92 5.76 84.62
CA LEU A 152 12.27 4.85 85.71
C LEU A 152 13.76 4.91 86.09
N ILE A 153 14.65 5.06 85.10
CA ILE A 153 16.10 5.12 85.34
C ILE A 153 16.48 6.39 86.11
N MET A 154 15.88 7.53 85.76
CA MET A 154 16.14 8.82 86.38
C MET A 154 15.76 8.85 87.88
N PHE A 155 14.66 8.18 88.26
CA PHE A 155 14.21 8.13 89.65
C PHE A 155 15.12 7.26 90.55
N SER A 156 15.70 6.19 89.99
CA SER A 156 16.57 5.26 90.73
C SER A 156 17.91 5.87 91.17
N LEU A 157 18.44 6.83 90.42
CA LEU A 157 19.73 7.48 90.71
C LEU A 157 19.67 8.47 91.89
N ILE A 158 18.51 9.08 92.11
CA ILE A 158 18.30 10.05 93.20
C ILE A 158 18.25 9.35 94.57
N ALA A 159 17.66 8.15 94.62
CA ALA A 159 17.54 7.37 95.85
C ALA A 159 18.89 6.85 96.38
N LEU A 160 19.85 6.52 95.51
CA LEU A 160 21.17 6.01 95.89
C LEU A 160 22.06 7.08 96.56
N GLY A 161 21.89 8.36 96.21
CA GLY A 161 22.68 9.46 96.79
C GLY A 161 22.36 9.72 98.27
N LEU A 162 21.12 9.51 98.69
CA LEU A 162 20.68 9.74 100.07
C LEU A 162 21.18 8.66 101.05
N ALA A 163 21.36 7.42 100.58
CA ALA A 163 21.82 6.30 101.41
C ALA A 163 23.31 6.39 101.76
N ALA A 164 24.15 6.90 100.85
CA ALA A 164 25.58 7.05 101.07
C ALA A 164 25.92 8.10 102.16
N TRP A 165 25.09 9.15 102.27
CA TRP A 165 25.27 10.21 103.27
C TRP A 165 25.05 9.73 104.71
N ALA A 166 24.19 8.71 104.92
CA ALA A 166 23.87 8.18 106.24
C ALA A 166 24.95 7.25 106.84
N ILE A 167 25.80 6.63 106.02
CA ILE A 167 26.80 5.64 106.46
C ILE A 167 28.07 6.33 106.98
N TRP A 168 28.39 7.52 106.48
CA TRP A 168 29.61 8.25 106.81
C TRP A 168 29.60 8.85 108.23
N SER A 169 28.42 9.18 108.77
CA SER A 169 28.26 9.81 110.09
C SER A 169 28.42 8.85 111.27
N ALA A 170 28.41 7.53 111.05
CA ALA A 170 28.46 6.52 112.11
C ALA A 170 29.87 6.02 112.45
N HIS A 171 30.91 6.43 111.69
CA HIS A 171 32.24 5.84 111.79
C HIS A 171 33.12 6.43 112.91
N ASP A 172 32.83 7.63 113.42
CA ASP A 172 33.76 8.40 114.28
C ASP A 172 33.79 7.97 115.76
N ALA A 173 32.89 7.08 116.19
CA ALA A 173 32.62 6.83 117.61
C ALA A 173 33.39 5.66 118.29
N LYS A 174 34.34 4.98 117.61
CA LYS A 174 34.86 3.67 118.07
C LYS A 174 36.39 3.52 118.18
N MET A 175 37.11 4.55 118.64
CA MET A 175 38.59 4.52 118.73
C MET A 175 39.20 4.51 120.15
N LYS A 176 38.47 4.09 121.21
CA LYS A 176 38.96 4.11 122.61
C LYS A 176 39.03 2.75 123.35
N GLU A 177 39.22 1.63 122.64
CA GLU A 177 39.23 0.29 123.27
C GLU A 177 40.41 -0.57 122.80
N ARG A 178 41.65 -0.07 122.93
CA ARG A 178 42.83 -0.74 122.33
C ARG A 178 43.90 -1.32 123.27
N GLU A 179 43.83 -1.13 124.59
CA GLU A 179 45.00 -1.48 125.43
C GLU A 179 44.87 -2.74 126.30
N ALA A 180 43.67 -3.27 126.56
CA ALA A 180 43.53 -4.51 127.35
C ALA A 180 43.72 -5.82 126.54
N ILE A 181 43.88 -5.74 125.22
CA ILE A 181 43.83 -6.88 124.30
C ILE A 181 45.24 -7.49 124.07
N ALA A 182 46.33 -6.93 124.61
CA ALA A 182 47.70 -7.32 124.26
C ALA A 182 48.11 -8.74 124.73
N ALA A 183 47.57 -9.25 125.83
CA ALA A 183 48.01 -10.52 126.43
C ALA A 183 47.15 -11.75 126.04
N LYS A 184 45.84 -11.59 125.80
CA LYS A 184 45.00 -12.62 125.15
C LYS A 184 45.29 -12.77 123.65
N LYS A 185 45.85 -11.73 123.03
CA LYS A 185 46.23 -11.70 121.61
C LYS A 185 47.24 -12.78 121.22
N PHE A 186 48.16 -13.18 122.08
CA PHE A 186 49.24 -14.09 121.66
C PHE A 186 48.74 -15.54 121.49
N ALA A 187 47.94 -16.06 122.42
CA ALA A 187 47.36 -17.41 122.32
C ALA A 187 46.18 -17.50 121.34
N GLU A 188 45.37 -16.44 121.23
CA GLU A 188 44.41 -16.31 120.13
C GLU A 188 45.11 -16.08 118.78
N SER A 189 46.34 -15.55 118.73
CA SER A 189 47.02 -15.30 117.44
C SER A 189 47.46 -16.58 116.75
N GLU A 190 47.86 -17.61 117.50
CA GLU A 190 48.28 -18.90 116.95
C GLU A 190 47.07 -19.73 116.47
N THR A 191 45.99 -19.77 117.26
CA THR A 191 44.73 -20.39 116.82
C THR A 191 44.10 -19.65 115.65
N LYS A 192 44.12 -18.31 115.66
CA LYS A 192 43.70 -17.49 114.50
C LYS A 192 44.66 -17.64 113.31
N ARG A 193 45.95 -17.93 113.50
CA ARG A 193 46.90 -18.21 112.39
C ARG A 193 46.56 -19.53 111.73
N ALA A 194 46.37 -20.60 112.50
CA ALA A 194 45.97 -21.90 111.99
C ALA A 194 44.58 -21.87 111.33
N GLU A 195 43.61 -21.16 111.90
CA GLU A 195 42.30 -20.94 111.28
C GLU A 195 42.39 -20.07 110.02
N ARG A 196 43.23 -19.03 110.01
CA ARG A 196 43.48 -18.21 108.81
C ARG A 196 44.16 -19.02 107.72
N GLU A 197 45.05 -19.95 108.04
CA GLU A 197 45.68 -20.85 107.07
C GLU A 197 44.68 -21.86 106.51
N LYS A 198 43.84 -22.49 107.35
CA LYS A 198 42.72 -23.31 106.87
C LYS A 198 41.74 -22.53 106.02
N LEU A 199 41.43 -21.29 106.41
CA LEU A 199 40.55 -20.40 105.64
C LEU A 199 41.18 -20.05 104.29
N LYS A 200 42.48 -19.76 104.25
CA LYS A 200 43.24 -19.52 103.01
C LYS A 200 43.27 -20.77 102.13
N ALA A 201 43.56 -21.95 102.68
CA ALA A 201 43.54 -23.21 101.96
C ALA A 201 42.15 -23.52 101.37
N ASN A 202 41.07 -23.31 102.14
CA ASN A 202 39.70 -23.46 101.65
C ASN A 202 39.32 -22.39 100.61
N GLN A 203 39.83 -21.16 100.73
CA GLN A 203 39.64 -20.11 99.73
C GLN A 203 40.39 -20.44 98.44
N GLU A 204 41.60 -20.99 98.53
CA GLU A 204 42.38 -21.44 97.38
C GLU A 204 41.76 -22.68 96.71
N GLU A 205 41.23 -23.63 97.49
CA GLU A 205 40.50 -24.77 96.94
C GLU A 205 39.22 -24.31 96.20
N LYS A 206 38.47 -23.37 96.78
CA LYS A 206 37.32 -22.75 96.11
C LYS A 206 37.73 -22.01 94.83
N LYS A 207 38.81 -21.22 94.86
CA LYS A 207 39.36 -20.54 93.68
C LYS A 207 39.80 -21.55 92.61
N ALA A 208 40.46 -22.64 93.00
CA ALA A 208 40.89 -23.69 92.09
C ALA A 208 39.70 -24.42 91.45
N LYS A 209 38.62 -24.69 92.20
CA LYS A 209 37.37 -25.26 91.66
C LYS A 209 36.68 -24.29 90.69
N LEU A 210 36.61 -23.00 91.03
CA LEU A 210 36.07 -21.96 90.15
C LEU A 210 36.89 -21.79 88.88
N ALA A 211 38.22 -21.81 88.99
CA ALA A 211 39.13 -21.77 87.85
C ALA A 211 38.97 -23.00 86.94
N LYS A 212 38.79 -24.20 87.50
CA LYS A 212 38.48 -25.41 86.73
C LYS A 212 37.13 -25.30 86.01
N GLN A 213 36.09 -24.79 86.68
CA GLN A 213 34.78 -24.55 86.05
C GLN A 213 34.88 -23.51 84.92
N GLN A 214 35.61 -22.42 85.13
CA GLN A 214 35.85 -21.40 84.10
C GLN A 214 36.63 -21.96 82.92
N ALA A 215 37.67 -22.77 83.17
CA ALA A 215 38.44 -23.43 82.12
C ALA A 215 37.58 -24.42 81.32
N PHE A 216 36.68 -25.16 81.97
CA PHE A 216 35.74 -26.06 81.31
C PHE A 216 34.75 -25.29 80.42
N ILE A 217 34.17 -24.19 80.92
CA ILE A 217 33.25 -23.32 80.14
C ILE A 217 34.00 -22.67 78.97
N ALA A 218 35.23 -22.21 79.17
CA ALA A 218 36.08 -21.66 78.13
C ALA A 218 36.38 -22.71 77.04
N ALA A 219 36.71 -23.95 77.43
CA ALA A 219 36.96 -25.04 76.49
C ALA A 219 35.70 -25.42 75.68
N ASP A 220 34.53 -25.51 76.33
CA ASP A 220 33.28 -25.83 75.62
C ASP A 220 32.83 -24.69 74.70
N SER A 221 32.97 -23.43 75.13
CA SER A 221 32.69 -22.28 74.27
C SER A 221 33.63 -22.20 73.06
N ALA A 222 34.91 -22.54 73.22
CA ALA A 222 35.88 -22.62 72.13
C ALA A 222 35.51 -23.75 71.14
N ARG A 223 35.08 -24.91 71.64
CA ARG A 223 34.60 -26.03 70.81
C ARG A 223 33.36 -25.63 70.01
N VAL A 224 32.38 -24.98 70.64
CA VAL A 224 31.17 -24.48 69.96
C VAL A 224 31.52 -23.41 68.93
N ALA A 225 32.48 -22.54 69.22
CA ALA A 225 32.97 -21.54 68.27
C ALA A 225 33.64 -22.19 67.05
N GLN A 226 34.47 -23.22 67.25
CA GLN A 226 35.09 -23.97 66.17
C GLN A 226 34.05 -24.68 65.29
N GLN A 227 33.07 -25.37 65.90
CA GLN A 227 31.97 -26.01 65.15
C GLN A 227 31.16 -25.00 64.35
N ARG A 228 30.90 -23.81 64.89
CA ARG A 228 30.23 -22.72 64.15
C ARG A 228 31.07 -22.22 62.98
N ALA A 229 32.38 -22.09 63.15
CA ALA A 229 33.29 -21.66 62.09
C ALA A 229 33.36 -22.70 60.95
N GLU A 230 33.44 -24.00 61.29
CA GLU A 230 33.39 -25.10 60.32
C GLU A 230 32.07 -25.12 59.56
N PHE A 231 30.93 -24.99 60.26
CA PHE A 231 29.61 -24.90 59.62
C PHE A 231 29.47 -23.68 58.72
N GLN A 232 30.02 -22.52 59.11
CA GLN A 232 30.04 -21.32 58.27
C GLN A 232 30.88 -21.53 57.01
N LYS A 233 32.04 -22.18 57.13
CA LYS A 233 32.88 -22.53 55.98
C LYS A 233 32.14 -23.46 55.02
N GLU A 234 31.50 -24.52 55.52
CA GLU A 234 30.72 -25.44 54.69
C GLU A 234 29.55 -24.74 53.99
N ARG A 235 28.90 -23.76 54.64
CA ARG A 235 27.87 -22.93 53.99
C ARG A 235 28.45 -22.01 52.91
N ALA A 236 29.63 -21.44 53.14
CA ALA A 236 30.31 -20.61 52.14
C ALA A 236 30.72 -21.44 50.92
N ASP A 237 31.25 -22.65 51.13
CA ASP A 237 31.63 -23.57 50.06
C ASP A 237 30.41 -24.00 49.24
N ARG A 238 29.29 -24.37 49.90
CA ARG A 238 28.03 -24.64 49.20
C ARG A 238 27.50 -23.44 48.42
N GLN A 239 27.61 -22.23 48.99
CA GLN A 239 27.17 -21.02 48.30
C GLN A 239 28.04 -20.72 47.07
N ALA A 240 29.35 -20.98 47.13
CA ALA A 240 30.26 -20.85 46.01
C ALA A 240 29.94 -21.86 44.90
N GLU A 241 29.69 -23.13 45.26
CA GLU A 241 29.28 -24.17 44.31
C GLU A 241 27.96 -23.81 43.61
N ILE A 242 26.98 -23.32 44.36
CA ILE A 242 25.71 -22.81 43.80
C ILE A 242 26.00 -21.64 42.84
N ALA A 243 26.84 -20.69 43.21
CA ALA A 243 27.17 -19.55 42.35
C ALA A 243 27.85 -19.98 41.04
N ASP A 244 28.74 -20.97 41.09
CA ASP A 244 29.37 -21.54 39.89
C ASP A 244 28.37 -22.27 39.00
N SER A 245 27.46 -23.05 39.58
CA SER A 245 26.40 -23.71 38.84
C SER A 245 25.47 -22.70 38.14
N LEU A 246 25.11 -21.61 38.82
CA LEU A 246 24.30 -20.53 38.26
C LEU A 246 25.04 -19.81 37.13
N ARG A 247 26.35 -19.59 37.26
CA ARG A 247 27.18 -19.01 36.19
C ARG A 247 27.22 -19.91 34.96
N LEU A 248 27.33 -21.22 35.15
CA LEU A 248 27.29 -22.18 34.04
C LEU A 248 25.93 -22.14 33.32
N VAL A 249 24.83 -22.15 34.07
CA VAL A 249 23.48 -22.04 33.52
C VAL A 249 23.30 -20.72 32.75
N ALA A 250 23.78 -19.60 33.31
CA ALA A 250 23.72 -18.30 32.66
C ALA A 250 24.51 -18.28 31.33
N ASN A 251 25.68 -18.94 31.28
CA ASN A 251 26.45 -19.08 30.05
C ASN A 251 25.72 -19.93 29.00
N ILE A 252 25.13 -21.07 29.40
CA ILE A 252 24.35 -21.91 28.49
C ILE A 252 23.14 -21.15 27.95
N GLN A 253 22.45 -20.36 28.78
CA GLN A 253 21.34 -19.53 28.35
C GLN A 253 21.80 -18.44 27.38
N LYS A 254 22.95 -17.81 27.63
CA LYS A 254 23.56 -16.84 26.72
C LYS A 254 23.86 -17.46 25.35
N ASP A 255 24.48 -18.64 25.33
CA ASP A 255 24.81 -19.34 24.08
C ASP A 255 23.55 -19.77 23.33
N SER A 256 22.53 -20.24 24.06
CA SER A 256 21.21 -20.56 23.49
C SER A 256 20.53 -19.33 22.90
N ALA A 257 20.64 -18.18 23.57
CA ALA A 257 20.11 -16.91 23.06
C ALA A 257 20.84 -16.49 21.77
N VAL A 258 22.18 -16.55 21.74
CA VAL A 258 22.96 -16.25 20.54
C VAL A 258 22.55 -17.17 19.38
N TYR A 259 22.47 -18.48 19.61
CA TYR A 259 22.01 -19.44 18.61
C TYR A 259 20.62 -19.10 18.07
N ASN A 260 19.68 -18.76 18.94
CA ASN A 260 18.33 -18.36 18.53
C ASN A 260 18.32 -17.05 17.73
N THR A 261 19.17 -16.08 18.08
CA THR A 261 19.29 -14.84 17.30
C THR A 261 19.85 -15.10 15.91
N ASP A 262 20.83 -15.98 15.76
CA ASP A 262 21.42 -16.28 14.45
C ASP A 262 20.46 -17.09 13.58
N LYS A 263 19.72 -18.04 14.16
CA LYS A 263 18.61 -18.73 13.47
C LYS A 263 17.55 -17.74 12.99
N ALA A 264 17.18 -16.75 13.82
CA ALA A 264 16.22 -15.71 13.44
C ALA A 264 16.75 -14.82 12.29
N LYS A 265 18.05 -14.46 12.29
CA LYS A 265 18.66 -13.71 11.19
C LYS A 265 18.64 -14.49 9.87
N ILE A 266 19.00 -15.78 9.91
CA ILE A 266 18.96 -16.65 8.72
C ILE A 266 17.53 -16.75 8.20
N ALA A 267 16.54 -16.98 9.08
CA ALA A 267 15.14 -17.03 8.70
C ALA A 267 14.65 -15.71 8.08
N ALA A 268 15.06 -14.56 8.65
CA ALA A 268 14.73 -13.25 8.10
C ALA A 268 15.34 -13.02 6.71
N GLU A 269 16.57 -13.49 6.47
CA GLU A 269 17.23 -13.37 5.17
C GLU A 269 16.55 -14.27 4.10
N ILE A 270 16.19 -15.49 4.47
CA ILE A 270 15.39 -16.39 3.60
C ILE A 270 14.04 -15.74 3.27
N ALA A 271 13.36 -15.15 4.26
CA ALA A 271 12.08 -14.46 4.04
C ALA A 271 12.22 -13.28 3.07
N LYS A 272 13.30 -12.48 3.17
CA LYS A 272 13.59 -11.41 2.20
C LYS A 272 13.82 -11.95 0.80
N GLN A 273 14.58 -13.04 0.65
CA GLN A 273 14.81 -13.66 -0.65
C GLN A 273 13.50 -14.18 -1.26
N GLN A 274 12.66 -14.86 -0.47
CA GLN A 274 11.35 -15.31 -0.90
C GLN A 274 10.44 -14.14 -1.31
N GLN A 275 10.46 -13.03 -0.56
CA GLN A 275 9.72 -11.83 -0.93
C GLN A 275 10.17 -11.27 -2.29
N GLN A 276 11.47 -11.23 -2.55
CA GLN A 276 11.99 -10.78 -3.85
C GLN A 276 11.60 -11.72 -4.99
N ILE A 277 11.61 -13.04 -4.77
CA ILE A 277 11.15 -14.01 -5.76
C ILE A 277 9.66 -13.81 -6.04
N ALA A 278 8.83 -13.70 -5.02
CA ALA A 278 7.40 -13.44 -5.16
C ALA A 278 7.11 -12.12 -5.91
N LEU A 279 7.90 -11.07 -5.67
CA LEU A 279 7.79 -9.81 -6.42
C LEU A 279 8.15 -9.97 -7.89
N LYS A 280 9.21 -10.72 -8.21
CA LYS A 280 9.60 -11.02 -9.60
C LYS A 280 8.52 -11.82 -10.32
N GLU A 281 7.98 -12.85 -9.69
CA GLU A 281 6.90 -13.67 -10.22
C GLU A 281 5.62 -12.85 -10.43
N ARG A 282 5.25 -12.01 -9.45
CA ARG A 282 4.11 -11.10 -9.59
C ARG A 282 4.28 -10.14 -10.77
N ASN A 283 5.49 -9.60 -10.96
CA ASN A 283 5.77 -8.72 -12.09
C ASN A 283 5.71 -9.46 -13.43
N ALA A 284 6.25 -10.68 -13.51
CA ALA A 284 6.17 -11.52 -14.69
C ALA A 284 4.71 -11.87 -15.03
N ALA A 285 3.92 -12.28 -14.04
CA ALA A 285 2.49 -12.57 -14.20
C ALA A 285 1.70 -11.34 -14.66
N ARG A 286 2.03 -10.15 -14.16
CA ARG A 286 1.41 -8.89 -14.61
C ARG A 286 1.71 -8.59 -16.07
N ILE A 287 2.95 -8.76 -16.50
CA ILE A 287 3.36 -8.56 -17.90
C ILE A 287 2.62 -9.55 -18.80
N GLU A 288 2.53 -10.81 -18.39
CA GLU A 288 1.84 -11.83 -19.18
C GLU A 288 0.34 -11.57 -19.27
N ARG A 289 -0.28 -11.13 -18.17
CA ARG A 289 -1.68 -10.67 -18.19
C ARG A 289 -1.89 -9.50 -19.15
N GLN A 290 -1.00 -8.50 -19.14
CA GLN A 290 -1.09 -7.37 -20.06
C GLN A 290 -0.99 -7.80 -21.53
N LYS A 291 -0.10 -8.76 -21.84
CA LYS A 291 -0.03 -9.34 -23.20
C LYS A 291 -1.32 -10.06 -23.56
N ALA A 292 -1.84 -10.89 -22.65
CA ALA A 292 -3.09 -11.62 -22.87
C ALA A 292 -4.27 -10.67 -23.09
N ASP A 293 -4.35 -9.56 -22.35
CA ASP A 293 -5.39 -8.54 -22.54
C ASP A 293 -5.26 -7.83 -23.89
N VAL A 294 -4.02 -7.54 -24.35
CA VAL A 294 -3.77 -6.97 -25.67
C VAL A 294 -4.18 -7.94 -26.79
N GLU A 295 -3.79 -9.22 -26.69
CA GLU A 295 -4.15 -10.23 -27.68
C GLU A 295 -5.66 -10.51 -27.69
N ARG A 296 -6.31 -10.50 -26.53
CA ARG A 296 -7.76 -10.58 -26.43
C ARG A 296 -8.44 -9.41 -27.12
N ASN A 297 -8.01 -8.18 -26.84
CA ASN A 297 -8.57 -6.99 -27.49
C ASN A 297 -8.36 -7.00 -29.02
N ARG A 298 -7.23 -7.51 -29.49
CA ARG A 298 -6.96 -7.74 -30.91
C ARG A 298 -7.92 -8.77 -31.50
N ALA A 299 -8.09 -9.92 -30.85
CA ALA A 299 -9.02 -10.96 -31.27
C ALA A 299 -10.47 -10.46 -31.32
N ASP A 300 -10.92 -9.74 -30.28
CA ASP A 300 -12.27 -9.15 -30.21
C ASP A 300 -12.49 -8.12 -31.33
N SER A 301 -11.47 -7.33 -31.65
CA SER A 301 -11.53 -6.34 -32.74
C SER A 301 -11.59 -7.01 -34.12
N LEU A 302 -10.79 -8.06 -34.35
CA LEU A 302 -10.84 -8.86 -35.57
C LEU A 302 -12.19 -9.57 -35.72
N ALA A 303 -12.74 -10.11 -34.64
CA ALA A 303 -14.05 -10.74 -34.64
C ALA A 303 -15.16 -9.76 -35.02
N ARG A 304 -15.11 -8.51 -34.52
CA ARG A 304 -16.05 -7.45 -34.91
C ARG A 304 -15.95 -7.08 -36.38
N ILE A 305 -14.73 -6.93 -36.92
CA ILE A 305 -14.51 -6.64 -38.35
C ILE A 305 -15.06 -7.77 -39.22
N PHE A 306 -14.77 -9.03 -38.85
CA PHE A 306 -15.27 -10.20 -39.57
C PHE A 306 -16.81 -10.27 -39.55
N LEU A 307 -17.41 -9.99 -38.39
CA LEU A 307 -18.87 -9.92 -38.26
C LEU A 307 -19.46 -8.83 -39.17
N ALA A 308 -18.88 -7.63 -39.17
CA ALA A 308 -19.31 -6.54 -40.04
C ALA A 308 -19.27 -6.95 -41.52
N ARG A 309 -18.15 -7.50 -42.01
CA ARG A 309 -18.04 -8.01 -43.39
C ARG A 309 -19.10 -9.08 -43.70
N THR A 310 -19.33 -10.01 -42.78
CA THR A 310 -20.34 -11.07 -42.95
C THR A 310 -21.75 -10.48 -43.06
N LEU A 311 -22.08 -9.48 -42.25
CA LEU A 311 -23.37 -8.78 -42.31
C LEU A 311 -23.51 -7.98 -43.62
N ALA A 312 -22.42 -7.34 -44.07
CA ALA A 312 -22.39 -6.61 -45.35
C ALA A 312 -22.71 -7.54 -46.52
N LEU A 313 -22.02 -8.68 -46.64
CA LEU A 313 -22.23 -9.64 -47.72
C LEU A 313 -23.66 -10.20 -47.68
N LYS A 314 -24.16 -10.59 -46.50
CA LYS A 314 -25.54 -11.07 -46.34
C LYS A 314 -26.58 -10.03 -46.74
N SER A 315 -26.34 -8.75 -46.48
CA SER A 315 -27.29 -7.69 -46.86
C SER A 315 -27.53 -7.65 -48.36
N GLN A 316 -26.51 -7.94 -49.17
CA GLN A 316 -26.60 -7.94 -50.63
C GLN A 316 -27.46 -9.08 -51.16
N GLU A 317 -27.54 -10.19 -50.43
CA GLU A 317 -28.36 -11.37 -50.77
C GLU A 317 -29.85 -11.18 -50.43
N LEU A 318 -30.21 -10.18 -49.60
CA LEU A 318 -31.59 -9.93 -49.20
C LEU A 318 -32.41 -9.32 -50.32
N THR A 319 -33.64 -9.80 -50.50
CA THR A 319 -34.58 -9.32 -51.53
C THR A 319 -35.36 -8.08 -51.10
N LEU A 320 -35.67 -7.97 -49.80
CA LEU A 320 -36.42 -6.85 -49.21
C LEU A 320 -35.48 -5.67 -48.94
N ASP A 321 -35.83 -4.50 -49.49
CA ASP A 321 -34.96 -3.32 -49.49
C ASP A 321 -34.73 -2.73 -48.09
N ASP A 322 -35.77 -2.70 -47.25
CA ASP A 322 -35.66 -2.24 -45.86
C ASP A 322 -34.73 -3.13 -45.02
N GLN A 323 -34.82 -4.45 -45.20
CA GLN A 323 -33.98 -5.41 -44.47
C GLN A 323 -32.52 -5.34 -44.93
N ARG A 324 -32.30 -5.19 -46.23
CA ARG A 324 -30.99 -4.92 -46.82
C ARG A 324 -30.37 -3.66 -46.20
N ALA A 325 -31.12 -2.56 -46.18
CA ALA A 325 -30.62 -1.30 -45.65
C ALA A 325 -30.34 -1.35 -44.15
N LEU A 326 -31.22 -1.98 -43.36
CA LEU A 326 -31.00 -2.17 -41.94
C LEU A 326 -29.74 -3.00 -41.66
N LEU A 327 -29.56 -4.10 -42.40
CA LEU A 327 -28.42 -4.99 -42.22
C LEU A 327 -27.09 -4.34 -42.68
N ALA A 328 -27.12 -3.58 -43.78
CA ALA A 328 -25.99 -2.79 -44.24
C ALA A 328 -25.61 -1.67 -43.26
N ALA A 329 -26.60 -0.97 -42.69
CA ALA A 329 -26.37 0.03 -41.64
C ALA A 329 -25.81 -0.60 -40.36
N GLN A 330 -26.33 -1.76 -39.96
CA GLN A 330 -25.82 -2.51 -38.80
C GLN A 330 -24.38 -2.97 -39.02
N SER A 331 -24.04 -3.44 -40.21
CA SER A 331 -22.68 -3.77 -40.61
C SER A 331 -21.73 -2.57 -40.46
N PHE A 332 -22.13 -1.40 -40.96
CA PHE A 332 -21.34 -0.17 -40.80
C PHE A 332 -21.15 0.21 -39.33
N GLN A 333 -22.18 0.07 -38.49
CA GLN A 333 -22.07 0.30 -37.06
C GLN A 333 -21.05 -0.63 -36.38
N PHE A 334 -21.06 -1.92 -36.72
CA PHE A 334 -20.07 -2.87 -36.21
C PHE A 334 -18.63 -2.57 -36.70
N ASN A 335 -18.49 -1.89 -37.84
CA ASN A 335 -17.21 -1.50 -38.44
C ASN A 335 -16.70 -0.11 -38.03
N GLN A 336 -17.38 0.63 -37.14
CA GLN A 336 -16.98 2.01 -36.77
C GLN A 336 -15.57 2.11 -36.17
N HIS A 337 -15.07 1.03 -35.58
CA HIS A 337 -13.72 0.94 -35.01
C HIS A 337 -12.69 0.33 -35.98
N GLY A 338 -13.13 -0.10 -37.17
CA GLY A 338 -12.31 -0.63 -38.24
C GLY A 338 -12.01 0.43 -39.30
N ASN A 339 -11.70 0.00 -40.53
CA ASN A 339 -11.60 0.90 -41.67
C ASN A 339 -13.01 1.32 -42.10
N PRO A 340 -13.42 2.60 -41.97
CA PRO A 340 -14.76 3.04 -42.35
C PRO A 340 -15.06 2.86 -43.84
N TYR A 341 -14.02 2.73 -44.66
CA TYR A 341 -14.07 2.50 -46.11
C TYR A 341 -13.77 1.04 -46.47
N GLU A 342 -14.06 0.11 -45.57
CA GLU A 342 -13.98 -1.31 -45.89
C GLU A 342 -14.87 -1.61 -47.11
N PRO A 343 -14.33 -2.10 -48.24
CA PRO A 343 -15.04 -2.14 -49.51
C PRO A 343 -16.41 -2.83 -49.42
N ASP A 344 -16.46 -4.03 -48.81
CA ASP A 344 -17.71 -4.80 -48.69
C ASP A 344 -18.79 -4.06 -47.90
N VAL A 345 -18.39 -3.40 -46.80
CA VAL A 345 -19.29 -2.67 -45.89
C VAL A 345 -19.80 -1.39 -46.57
N PHE A 346 -18.89 -0.66 -47.23
CA PHE A 346 -19.19 0.58 -47.91
C PHE A 346 -20.07 0.35 -49.15
N ASP A 347 -19.75 -0.65 -49.95
CA ASP A 347 -20.54 -1.05 -51.12
C ASP A 347 -21.94 -1.52 -50.72
N ALA A 348 -22.06 -2.31 -49.65
CA ALA A 348 -23.36 -2.71 -49.10
C ALA A 348 -24.21 -1.50 -48.70
N LEU A 349 -23.61 -0.50 -48.06
CA LEU A 349 -24.29 0.71 -47.62
C LEU A 349 -24.73 1.59 -48.80
N ILE A 350 -23.84 1.83 -49.78
CA ILE A 350 -24.17 2.62 -50.98
C ILE A 350 -25.28 1.95 -51.78
N ARG A 351 -25.17 0.65 -52.05
CA ARG A 351 -26.20 -0.08 -52.82
C ARG A 351 -27.56 -0.08 -52.12
N ALA A 352 -27.57 -0.16 -50.80
CA ALA A 352 -28.80 -0.04 -50.02
C ALA A 352 -29.38 1.39 -50.12
N TYR A 353 -28.52 2.40 -50.00
CA TYR A 353 -28.91 3.81 -50.10
C TYR A 353 -29.48 4.16 -51.49
N GLU A 354 -28.79 3.80 -52.56
CA GLU A 354 -29.22 4.02 -53.95
C GLU A 354 -30.59 3.40 -54.22
N LYS A 355 -30.85 2.25 -53.62
CA LYS A 355 -32.11 1.52 -53.83
C LYS A 355 -33.29 2.12 -53.04
N LEU A 356 -33.04 2.65 -51.84
CA LEU A 356 -34.05 3.36 -51.05
C LEU A 356 -34.34 4.77 -51.56
N TYR A 357 -33.34 5.44 -52.15
CA TYR A 357 -33.43 6.81 -52.63
C TYR A 357 -33.03 6.92 -54.12
N PRO A 358 -33.80 6.30 -55.04
CA PRO A 358 -33.46 6.27 -56.46
C PRO A 358 -33.57 7.64 -57.16
N ALA A 359 -34.31 8.60 -56.57
CA ALA A 359 -34.54 9.94 -57.11
C ALA A 359 -33.88 10.99 -56.21
N GLY A 360 -32.58 11.20 -56.40
CA GLY A 360 -31.81 12.19 -55.63
C GLY A 360 -30.31 12.10 -55.86
N SER A 361 -29.89 11.88 -57.11
CA SER A 361 -28.47 11.77 -57.46
C SER A 361 -27.77 13.11 -57.26
N PHE A 362 -26.82 13.13 -56.32
CA PHE A 362 -25.69 14.05 -56.37
C PHE A 362 -24.98 13.88 -57.72
N ILE A 363 -24.75 15.00 -58.43
CA ILE A 363 -23.98 15.18 -59.68
C ILE A 363 -23.68 13.85 -60.41
N GLY A 364 -24.49 13.55 -61.44
CA GLY A 364 -24.49 12.28 -62.18
C GLY A 364 -23.10 11.67 -62.41
N SER A 365 -23.01 10.35 -62.24
CA SER A 365 -21.80 9.50 -62.26
C SER A 365 -20.63 10.08 -63.07
N LEU A 366 -19.78 10.87 -62.41
CA LEU A 366 -18.49 11.22 -62.96
C LEU A 366 -17.55 10.07 -62.63
N ASN A 367 -17.22 9.27 -63.64
CA ASN A 367 -16.27 8.14 -63.52
C ASN A 367 -14.80 8.60 -63.33
N ALA A 368 -14.57 9.87 -62.96
CA ALA A 368 -13.24 10.47 -62.79
C ALA A 368 -13.26 11.62 -61.78
N SER A 369 -12.12 11.85 -61.11
CA SER A 369 -11.99 12.93 -60.13
C SER A 369 -12.06 14.30 -60.81
N ILE A 370 -12.91 15.19 -60.27
CA ILE A 370 -12.96 16.61 -60.63
C ILE A 370 -11.67 17.29 -60.11
N ARG A 371 -10.98 18.04 -60.98
CA ARG A 371 -9.74 18.75 -60.67
C ARG A 371 -9.93 20.26 -60.51
N SER A 372 -10.90 20.82 -61.22
CA SER A 372 -11.22 22.25 -61.17
C SER A 372 -12.71 22.44 -61.36
N MET A 373 -13.28 23.42 -60.65
CA MET A 373 -14.67 23.83 -60.77
C MET A 373 -14.72 25.36 -60.82
N LEU A 374 -15.53 25.90 -61.73
CA LEU A 374 -15.69 27.35 -61.91
C LEU A 374 -17.16 27.70 -62.11
N ALA A 375 -17.68 28.65 -61.35
CA ALA A 375 -18.98 29.26 -61.64
C ALA A 375 -18.83 30.26 -62.80
N SER A 376 -19.77 30.23 -63.75
CA SER A 376 -19.76 31.15 -64.89
C SER A 376 -19.94 32.59 -64.41
N PRO A 377 -19.04 33.54 -64.75
CA PRO A 377 -19.22 34.94 -64.38
C PRO A 377 -20.47 35.57 -65.03
N GLN A 378 -20.96 34.99 -66.14
CA GLN A 378 -22.11 35.50 -66.90
C GLN A 378 -23.45 34.91 -66.45
N SER A 379 -23.46 33.80 -65.69
CA SER A 379 -24.70 33.13 -65.25
C SER A 379 -24.58 32.55 -63.85
N LYS A 380 -25.53 32.90 -62.97
CA LYS A 380 -25.63 32.36 -61.60
C LYS A 380 -26.03 30.88 -61.54
N HIS A 381 -26.49 30.33 -62.68
CA HIS A 381 -27.01 28.98 -62.77
C HIS A 381 -26.04 28.02 -63.46
N ARG A 382 -24.88 28.49 -63.94
CA ARG A 382 -23.96 27.67 -64.70
C ARG A 382 -22.63 27.45 -63.99
N ILE A 383 -22.23 26.19 -63.85
CA ILE A 383 -20.90 25.81 -63.37
C ILE A 383 -20.17 24.97 -64.42
N TYR A 384 -18.85 25.02 -64.44
CA TYR A 384 -18.00 24.20 -65.30
C TYR A 384 -17.05 23.37 -64.45
N THR A 385 -16.79 22.14 -64.86
CA THR A 385 -15.87 21.23 -64.18
C THR A 385 -14.85 20.66 -65.15
N ALA A 386 -13.57 20.64 -64.79
CA ALA A 386 -12.53 19.88 -65.49
C ALA A 386 -12.17 18.63 -64.68
N SER A 387 -12.06 17.50 -65.34
CA SER A 387 -11.88 16.19 -64.70
C SER A 387 -10.67 15.42 -65.20
N SER A 388 -10.31 14.37 -64.45
CA SER A 388 -9.16 13.51 -64.74
C SER A 388 -9.34 12.60 -65.95
N ASP A 389 -10.56 12.52 -66.49
CA ASP A 389 -10.87 11.88 -67.77
C ASP A 389 -10.56 12.78 -68.98
N GLY A 390 -9.94 13.94 -68.77
CA GLY A 390 -9.64 14.90 -69.85
C GLY A 390 -10.89 15.57 -70.43
N GLN A 391 -12.02 15.56 -69.71
CA GLN A 391 -13.23 16.25 -70.13
C GLN A 391 -13.44 17.55 -69.32
N VAL A 392 -14.01 18.55 -69.99
CA VAL A 392 -14.62 19.71 -69.36
C VAL A 392 -16.12 19.56 -69.52
N ARG A 393 -16.92 19.81 -68.50
CA ARG A 393 -18.39 19.71 -68.55
C ARG A 393 -19.03 20.98 -68.01
N GLY A 394 -20.13 21.42 -68.62
CA GLY A 394 -20.91 22.57 -68.17
C GLY A 394 -22.25 22.12 -67.60
N TRP A 395 -22.62 22.61 -66.43
CA TRP A 395 -23.83 22.20 -65.70
C TRP A 395 -24.74 23.41 -65.52
N ASP A 396 -26.05 23.24 -65.73
CA ASP A 396 -27.05 24.29 -65.57
C ASP A 396 -28.07 23.89 -64.50
N SER A 397 -28.16 24.69 -63.44
CA SER A 397 -29.01 24.39 -62.28
C SER A 397 -30.50 24.62 -62.50
N THR A 398 -30.88 25.16 -63.66
CA THR A 398 -32.29 25.37 -64.03
C THR A 398 -32.89 24.19 -64.79
N GLN A 399 -32.08 23.22 -65.22
CA GLN A 399 -32.57 22.02 -65.88
C GLN A 399 -32.92 20.94 -64.84
N VAL A 400 -34.11 20.34 -65.01
CA VAL A 400 -34.70 19.36 -64.07
C VAL A 400 -33.83 18.11 -63.95
N ASP A 401 -33.13 17.76 -65.02
CA ASP A 401 -31.96 16.89 -64.97
C ASP A 401 -30.75 17.80 -64.96
N PHE A 402 -29.97 17.79 -63.88
CA PHE A 402 -28.67 18.44 -63.78
C PHE A 402 -27.63 17.73 -64.68
N GLY A 403 -28.02 17.45 -65.93
CA GLY A 403 -27.26 16.74 -66.95
C GLY A 403 -26.34 17.72 -67.64
N GLY A 404 -25.05 17.66 -67.30
CA GLY A 404 -24.05 18.52 -67.91
C GLY A 404 -24.09 18.43 -69.43
N TYR A 405 -24.07 19.58 -70.10
CA TYR A 405 -23.69 19.62 -71.52
C TYR A 405 -22.25 19.08 -71.60
N ILE A 406 -22.06 18.03 -72.39
CA ILE A 406 -20.74 17.50 -72.75
C ILE A 406 -20.26 18.33 -73.94
N PRO A 407 -19.42 19.35 -73.77
CA PRO A 407 -18.64 19.81 -74.89
C PRO A 407 -17.74 18.64 -75.32
N GLN A 408 -17.90 18.20 -76.58
CA GLN A 408 -17.09 17.11 -77.13
C GLN A 408 -15.60 17.42 -76.94
N SER A 409 -14.88 16.37 -76.56
CA SER A 409 -13.52 16.35 -76.04
C SER A 409 -12.56 17.35 -76.68
N ALA A 410 -11.74 17.95 -75.84
CA ALA A 410 -10.41 18.41 -76.18
C ALA A 410 -9.49 17.21 -76.53
N GLN A 411 -9.83 16.45 -77.57
CA GLN A 411 -8.93 15.42 -78.12
C GLN A 411 -7.86 16.13 -78.95
N ASN A 412 -6.59 15.90 -78.59
CA ASN A 412 -5.47 16.31 -79.42
C ASN A 412 -5.53 15.52 -80.75
N PRO A 413 -5.73 16.16 -81.92
CA PRO A 413 -5.90 15.43 -83.18
C PRO A 413 -4.64 14.66 -83.63
N GLN A 414 -3.47 14.94 -83.05
CA GLN A 414 -2.19 14.46 -83.59
C GLN A 414 -1.53 13.32 -82.81
N THR A 415 -2.02 12.96 -81.63
CA THR A 415 -1.46 11.83 -80.85
C THR A 415 -2.61 11.01 -80.31
N GLY A 416 -2.92 9.89 -80.95
CA GLY A 416 -3.97 8.95 -80.54
C GLY A 416 -3.66 8.21 -79.22
N SER A 417 -3.10 8.88 -78.22
CA SER A 417 -2.75 8.33 -76.91
C SER A 417 -3.37 9.15 -75.78
N ASP A 418 -4.31 8.50 -75.09
CA ASP A 418 -4.76 8.63 -73.70
C ASP A 418 -4.87 10.02 -73.03
N PHE A 419 -6.12 10.41 -72.81
CA PHE A 419 -6.66 11.17 -71.67
C PHE A 419 -5.67 12.09 -70.93
N SER A 420 -5.23 13.19 -71.56
CA SER A 420 -4.49 14.23 -70.85
C SER A 420 -5.37 14.83 -69.75
N ILE A 421 -5.07 14.50 -68.49
CA ILE A 421 -5.81 14.98 -67.30
C ILE A 421 -5.92 16.50 -67.37
N HIS A 422 -7.14 17.05 -67.43
CA HIS A 422 -7.35 18.48 -67.31
C HIS A 422 -7.36 18.88 -65.83
N ARG A 423 -6.46 19.78 -65.45
CA ARG A 423 -6.24 20.17 -64.05
C ARG A 423 -6.86 21.52 -63.71
N SER A 424 -6.87 22.43 -64.68
CA SER A 424 -7.32 23.80 -64.48
C SER A 424 -8.19 24.24 -65.63
N TYR A 425 -9.37 24.78 -65.31
CA TYR A 425 -10.24 25.48 -66.24
C TYR A 425 -10.43 26.91 -65.71
N VAL A 426 -10.25 27.89 -66.58
CA VAL A 426 -10.44 29.32 -66.24
C VAL A 426 -11.24 30.01 -67.33
N GLN A 427 -12.05 30.98 -66.93
CA GLN A 427 -12.83 31.82 -67.82
C GLN A 427 -12.57 33.28 -67.46
N SER A 428 -12.40 34.14 -68.46
CA SER A 428 -12.20 35.57 -68.24
C SER A 428 -13.47 36.24 -67.69
N PRO A 429 -13.36 37.37 -66.98
CA PRO A 429 -14.53 38.07 -66.46
C PRO A 429 -15.54 38.47 -67.55
N SER A 430 -15.06 38.84 -68.75
CA SER A 430 -15.92 39.15 -69.89
C SER A 430 -16.60 37.91 -70.48
N GLY A 431 -16.06 36.72 -70.21
CA GLY A 431 -16.55 35.44 -70.67
C GLY A 431 -16.06 34.99 -72.04
N LYS A 432 -15.33 35.87 -72.73
CA LYS A 432 -14.84 35.68 -74.10
C LYS A 432 -13.72 34.65 -74.18
N THR A 433 -12.87 34.58 -73.16
CA THR A 433 -11.70 33.70 -73.15
C THR A 433 -11.92 32.59 -72.14
N ARG A 434 -11.78 31.34 -72.59
CA ARG A 434 -11.88 30.14 -71.74
C ARG A 434 -10.68 29.25 -72.02
N LEU A 435 -9.89 28.96 -71.00
CA LEU A 435 -8.68 28.16 -71.12
C LEU A 435 -8.78 26.89 -70.30
N VAL A 436 -8.28 25.79 -70.85
CA VAL A 436 -8.08 24.55 -70.11
C VAL A 436 -6.64 24.04 -70.30
N ALA A 437 -6.03 23.57 -69.22
CA ALA A 437 -4.72 22.94 -69.24
C ALA A 437 -4.60 21.86 -68.16
N GLY A 438 -3.58 21.02 -68.29
CA GLY A 438 -3.32 19.98 -67.30
C GLY A 438 -2.06 19.17 -67.58
N GLU A 439 -2.20 17.87 -67.80
CA GLU A 439 -1.08 16.98 -68.07
C GLU A 439 -0.72 17.00 -69.55
N GLY A 440 0.03 18.04 -69.92
CA GLY A 440 0.62 18.26 -71.23
C GLY A 440 1.20 19.67 -71.33
N PRO A 441 2.01 19.94 -72.36
CA PRO A 441 2.54 21.28 -72.64
C PRO A 441 1.49 22.25 -73.19
N GLN A 442 0.29 21.77 -73.50
CA GLN A 442 -0.70 22.56 -74.22
C GLN A 442 -1.67 23.28 -73.28
N VAL A 443 -1.95 24.54 -73.61
CA VAL A 443 -3.09 25.31 -73.11
C VAL A 443 -4.09 25.42 -74.25
N TYR A 444 -5.32 24.98 -74.03
CA TYR A 444 -6.36 25.01 -75.06
C TYR A 444 -7.32 26.17 -74.84
N LEU A 445 -7.63 26.89 -75.91
CA LEU A 445 -8.69 27.90 -75.96
C LEU A 445 -10.00 27.23 -76.34
N LEU A 446 -11.05 27.50 -75.57
CA LEU A 446 -12.38 26.91 -75.76
C LEU A 446 -13.39 27.98 -76.20
N ASN A 447 -14.29 27.62 -77.13
CA ASN A 447 -15.43 28.47 -77.48
C ASN A 447 -16.59 28.37 -76.45
N GLU A 448 -17.69 29.06 -76.73
CA GLU A 448 -18.89 29.03 -75.87
C GLU A 448 -19.48 27.64 -75.68
N LYS A 449 -19.33 26.78 -76.70
CA LYS A 449 -19.76 25.38 -76.71
C LYS A 449 -18.69 24.43 -76.14
N GLY A 450 -17.61 24.96 -75.54
CA GLY A 450 -16.53 24.21 -74.90
C GLY A 450 -15.63 23.42 -75.86
N GLN A 451 -15.69 23.69 -77.16
CA GLN A 451 -14.83 23.04 -78.16
C GLN A 451 -13.49 23.77 -78.24
N ILE A 452 -12.39 23.02 -78.45
CA ILE A 452 -11.09 23.64 -78.74
C ILE A 452 -11.20 24.44 -80.03
N THR A 453 -10.90 25.74 -79.94
CA THR A 453 -10.75 26.60 -81.12
C THR A 453 -9.29 26.84 -81.48
N ASP A 454 -8.40 26.79 -80.49
CA ASP A 454 -6.98 27.04 -80.68
C ASP A 454 -6.15 26.46 -79.52
N SER A 455 -4.83 26.35 -79.66
CA SER A 455 -3.95 25.82 -78.63
C SER A 455 -2.58 26.50 -78.61
N LEU A 456 -2.07 26.79 -77.41
CA LEU A 456 -0.68 27.20 -77.17
C LEU A 456 0.15 26.02 -76.73
N VAL A 457 1.31 25.78 -77.35
CA VAL A 457 2.33 24.89 -76.79
C VAL A 457 3.26 25.69 -75.88
N THR A 458 3.41 25.24 -74.65
CA THR A 458 4.32 25.81 -73.64
C THR A 458 5.57 24.93 -73.49
N ASP A 459 6.64 25.48 -72.90
CA ASP A 459 7.85 24.73 -72.54
C ASP A 459 7.61 23.79 -71.31
N ALA A 460 6.38 23.67 -70.81
CA ALA A 460 6.05 22.93 -69.59
C ALA A 460 5.67 21.48 -69.88
N PHE A 461 6.11 20.51 -69.08
CA PHE A 461 5.56 19.14 -69.21
C PHE A 461 4.15 19.01 -68.61
N LYS A 462 3.80 19.87 -67.66
CA LYS A 462 2.54 19.80 -66.92
C LYS A 462 2.19 21.15 -66.30
N ILE A 463 0.96 21.59 -66.54
CA ILE A 463 0.40 22.83 -66.02
C ILE A 463 -0.53 22.47 -64.85
N LYS A 464 -0.18 22.93 -63.66
CA LYS A 464 -0.92 22.65 -62.41
C LYS A 464 -2.13 23.56 -62.28
N GLN A 465 -1.97 24.84 -62.63
CA GLN A 465 -3.01 25.85 -62.46
C GLN A 465 -2.87 26.94 -63.52
N LEU A 466 -4.01 27.47 -63.96
CA LEU A 466 -4.11 28.66 -64.79
C LEU A 466 -4.77 29.78 -63.99
N LEU A 467 -4.44 31.02 -64.33
CA LEU A 467 -5.13 32.21 -63.84
C LEU A 467 -5.21 33.23 -64.98
N LEU A 468 -6.41 33.62 -65.39
CA LEU A 468 -6.60 34.72 -66.34
C LEU A 468 -6.48 36.06 -65.60
N LEU A 469 -5.65 36.97 -66.14
CA LEU A 469 -5.54 38.35 -65.67
C LEU A 469 -6.53 39.25 -66.42
N ASP A 470 -6.69 39.01 -67.71
CA ASP A 470 -7.64 39.68 -68.60
C ASP A 470 -8.03 38.71 -69.75
N ASP A 471 -8.63 39.23 -70.83
CA ASP A 471 -9.07 38.40 -71.97
C ASP A 471 -7.92 37.85 -72.83
N GLN A 472 -6.71 38.40 -72.71
CA GLN A 472 -5.55 38.06 -73.53
C GLN A 472 -4.36 37.57 -72.69
N THR A 473 -4.31 37.87 -71.40
CA THR A 473 -3.17 37.58 -70.54
C THR A 473 -3.54 36.53 -69.49
N PHE A 474 -2.70 35.49 -69.35
CA PHE A 474 -2.84 34.50 -68.28
C PHE A 474 -1.49 34.17 -67.62
N LEU A 475 -1.57 33.68 -66.40
CA LEU A 475 -0.48 33.05 -65.67
C LEU A 475 -0.69 31.54 -65.67
N SER A 476 0.39 30.80 -65.88
CA SER A 476 0.42 29.34 -65.73
C SER A 476 1.41 28.95 -64.64
N LEU A 477 0.96 28.09 -63.71
CA LEU A 477 1.82 27.46 -62.71
C LEU A 477 2.19 26.07 -63.20
N GLU A 478 3.48 25.84 -63.40
CA GLU A 478 3.99 24.61 -64.02
C GLU A 478 4.55 23.63 -62.98
N ASN A 479 4.88 22.41 -63.40
CA ASN A 479 5.22 21.30 -62.49
C ASN A 479 6.41 21.60 -61.55
N GLU A 480 7.34 22.45 -61.95
CA GLU A 480 8.55 22.85 -61.20
C GLU A 480 8.36 24.12 -60.34
N GLY A 481 7.11 24.61 -60.19
CA GLY A 481 6.83 25.84 -59.44
C GLY A 481 7.14 27.12 -60.22
N ARG A 482 7.52 27.01 -61.50
CA ARG A 482 7.66 28.12 -62.43
C ARG A 482 6.28 28.74 -62.69
N ILE A 483 6.19 30.06 -62.57
CA ILE A 483 5.03 30.85 -62.97
C ILE A 483 5.41 31.57 -64.26
N VAL A 484 4.66 31.33 -65.34
CA VAL A 484 4.88 31.99 -66.64
C VAL A 484 3.69 32.87 -66.95
N ARG A 485 3.97 34.14 -67.25
CA ARG A 485 3.00 35.06 -67.82
C ARG A 485 3.01 34.95 -69.34
N THR A 486 1.84 34.81 -69.92
CA THR A 486 1.66 34.60 -71.35
C THR A 486 0.56 35.52 -71.87
N GLU A 487 0.82 36.17 -73.01
CA GLU A 487 -0.15 36.97 -73.76
C GLU A 487 -0.65 36.17 -74.96
N TRP A 488 -1.92 36.29 -75.30
CA TRP A 488 -2.60 35.47 -76.29
C TRP A 488 -3.36 36.38 -77.28
N PRO A 489 -3.16 36.24 -78.61
CA PRO A 489 -2.33 35.25 -79.32
C PRO A 489 -0.90 35.80 -79.54
N GLY A 490 0.08 35.44 -78.70
CA GLY A 490 1.40 36.09 -78.78
C GLY A 490 2.52 35.47 -77.93
N GLU A 491 3.76 35.88 -78.19
CA GLU A 491 5.01 35.23 -77.78
C GLU A 491 5.16 34.88 -76.29
N LEU A 492 5.77 33.73 -76.01
CA LEU A 492 6.22 33.29 -74.67
C LEU A 492 7.28 34.27 -74.11
N ARG A 493 6.84 35.32 -73.41
CA ARG A 493 7.76 36.16 -72.63
C ARG A 493 8.15 35.43 -71.34
N LYS A 494 9.37 34.89 -71.30
CA LYS A 494 9.99 34.37 -70.07
C LYS A 494 10.15 35.52 -69.08
N SER A 495 9.25 35.64 -68.10
CA SER A 495 9.45 36.56 -66.97
C SER A 495 10.62 36.04 -66.12
N ARG A 496 11.82 36.58 -66.37
CA ARG A 496 12.96 36.51 -65.44
C ARG A 496 12.66 37.42 -64.24
N GLU A 497 11.74 36.98 -63.39
CA GLU A 497 11.69 37.38 -62.00
C GLU A 497 11.78 36.11 -61.15
N SER A 498 12.95 35.46 -61.22
CA SER A 498 13.46 34.69 -60.10
C SER A 498 13.84 35.70 -59.00
N GLY A 499 12.83 36.21 -58.31
CA GLY A 499 12.98 37.02 -57.12
C GLY A 499 12.19 36.34 -56.02
N GLN A 500 12.86 36.03 -54.92
CA GLN A 500 12.21 35.72 -53.65
C GLN A 500 11.08 36.72 -53.40
N VAL A 501 9.83 36.33 -53.66
CA VAL A 501 8.68 37.01 -53.06
C VAL A 501 8.54 36.39 -51.69
N THR A 502 9.31 36.98 -50.79
CA THR A 502 9.35 36.76 -49.36
C THR A 502 7.93 36.70 -48.82
N ARG A 503 7.65 35.63 -48.06
CA ARG A 503 6.93 35.76 -46.79
C ARG A 503 7.47 37.00 -46.09
N ASN A 504 6.71 38.10 -46.14
CA ASN A 504 6.59 39.17 -45.14
C ASN A 504 6.09 40.46 -45.80
N ILE A 505 4.79 40.48 -46.11
CA ILE A 505 3.95 41.67 -45.91
C ILE A 505 2.79 41.24 -45.01
N LEU A 506 3.15 40.95 -43.76
CA LEU A 506 2.42 41.31 -42.56
C LEU A 506 3.29 40.82 -41.41
N LEU A 507 4.03 41.77 -40.83
CA LEU A 507 4.61 41.81 -39.48
C LEU A 507 6.04 42.35 -39.53
N GLU A 508 6.16 43.67 -39.38
CA GLU A 508 7.24 44.19 -38.53
C GLU A 508 6.83 45.47 -37.78
N LYS A 509 6.58 45.28 -36.48
CA LYS A 509 7.08 46.03 -35.31
C LYS A 509 6.69 45.16 -34.10
N LYS A 510 7.53 44.76 -33.14
CA LYS A 510 8.80 45.30 -32.63
C LYS A 510 9.56 44.23 -31.80
N GLU A 511 10.88 44.18 -32.02
CA GLU A 511 11.99 44.20 -31.03
C GLU A 511 12.20 43.10 -29.94
N SER A 512 13.23 42.29 -30.21
CA SER A 512 14.49 42.11 -29.45
C SER A 512 14.65 41.05 -28.34
N LYS A 513 15.83 40.40 -28.44
CA LYS A 513 16.65 39.63 -27.46
C LYS A 513 16.23 38.19 -27.12
N ASN A 514 16.91 37.22 -27.73
CA ASN A 514 17.90 36.44 -26.99
C ASN A 514 18.85 35.62 -27.88
N GLN A 515 20.11 35.62 -27.46
CA GLN A 515 21.30 35.08 -28.11
C GLN A 515 21.48 33.56 -27.86
N ARG A 516 22.01 32.87 -28.89
CA ARG A 516 23.16 31.91 -28.92
C ARG A 516 23.35 30.92 -27.76
N LEU A 517 23.78 29.65 -27.90
CA LEU A 517 24.67 28.99 -28.87
C LEU A 517 24.60 27.45 -28.68
N GLN A 518 25.28 26.75 -29.59
CA GLN A 518 25.24 25.33 -30.00
C GLN A 518 25.73 24.24 -28.99
N PRO A 519 25.59 22.94 -29.36
CA PRO A 519 25.77 21.76 -28.50
C PRO A 519 27.14 21.06 -28.69
N GLU A 520 27.55 20.23 -27.73
CA GLU A 520 28.48 19.10 -27.96
C GLU A 520 28.47 18.09 -26.78
N GLN A 521 28.39 16.80 -27.10
CA GLN A 521 28.78 15.63 -26.27
C GLN A 521 30.23 15.21 -26.68
N PRO A 522 30.95 14.19 -26.10
CA PRO A 522 30.50 13.12 -25.18
C PRO A 522 31.49 12.67 -24.05
N ALA A 523 30.94 11.83 -23.17
CA ALA A 523 31.46 10.61 -22.52
C ALA A 523 32.74 10.53 -21.63
N ALA A 524 32.53 9.77 -20.55
CA ALA A 524 33.41 8.77 -19.91
C ALA A 524 34.27 9.16 -18.69
N ASN A 525 33.79 8.68 -17.53
CA ASN A 525 34.49 7.89 -16.52
C ASN A 525 35.94 8.24 -16.11
N ALA A 526 36.12 8.65 -14.85
CA ALA A 526 36.74 7.83 -13.79
C ALA A 526 37.04 8.68 -12.53
N LEU A 527 36.56 8.21 -11.38
CA LEU A 527 37.04 8.61 -10.03
C LEU A 527 38.37 7.89 -9.75
N PRO A 528 39.31 8.46 -8.97
CA PRO A 528 39.24 8.43 -7.49
C PRO A 528 39.71 9.76 -6.84
N GLY A 529 39.22 10.20 -5.68
CA GLY A 529 39.48 9.61 -4.37
C GLY A 529 40.49 10.44 -3.57
N ARG A 530 39.98 11.16 -2.55
CA ARG A 530 40.64 11.72 -1.35
C ARG A 530 41.68 12.86 -1.53
N CYS A 531 41.45 14.00 -0.87
CA CYS A 531 42.06 14.29 0.45
C CYS A 531 41.72 15.70 1.00
N ARG A 532 41.36 15.71 2.29
CA ARG A 532 41.59 16.72 3.35
C ARG A 532 40.92 18.10 3.26
N ARG A 533 39.98 18.33 4.19
CA ARG A 533 40.36 18.81 5.53
C ARG A 533 39.94 17.79 6.57
#